data_AF-A0AAJ7TXM6-F1
#
_entry.id   AF-A0AAJ7TXM6-F1
#
_cell.length_a   1.000
_cell.length_b   1.000
_cell.length_c   1.000
_cell.angle_alpha   90.00
_cell.angle_beta   90.00
_cell.angle_gamma   90.00
#
_symmetry.space_group_name_H-M   'P 1'
#
loop_
_entity.id
_entity.type
_entity.pdbx_description
1 polymer ?
#
loop_
_entity_poly.entity_id
_entity_poly.type
_entity_poly.pdbx_seq_one_letter_code
_entity_poly.pdbx_strand_id
1 'polypeptide(L)'
;MAASPDSARWQRWSLEETACLLARRFPGRCVWLVRASRMHLHKFSCYDNFVPSNMFGAPEHASGRTAFSHLHRLLSNARAELLGATRDGSEAGDWHSTASGPSGAPPTTDGSRDETSGPVVGEDARSAPELSNVDSVALLRSEEFFSRPRTVTLVGFSKGCVVLNQLLYELAAAQGDATLAPVVGAVRDMYWLDGGHSGGRDTWVTCSDALRQLHTAGVDVRVHVTPYQVCDPMRAWIGKEQRKFISVLQEFGATVTEQIHFEKEASSLENHFRILENF
;
A
#
# COMPACT_ATOMS: atom_id res chain seq x y z
N MET A 1 -10.04 4.05 -17.02
CA MET A 1 -10.21 5.36 -16.36
C MET A 1 -9.27 6.34 -17.06
N ALA A 2 -9.77 7.49 -17.52
CA ALA A 2 -8.96 8.44 -18.27
C ALA A 2 -7.93 9.12 -17.34
N ALA A 3 -6.65 9.00 -17.69
CA ALA A 3 -5.56 9.67 -17.01
C ALA A 3 -5.71 11.19 -17.17
N SER A 4 -5.69 11.95 -16.08
CA SER A 4 -5.53 13.40 -16.19
C SER A 4 -4.11 13.69 -16.71
N PRO A 5 -3.87 14.79 -17.43
CA PRO A 5 -2.53 15.14 -17.93
C PRO A 5 -1.46 15.18 -16.82
N ASP A 6 -1.86 15.54 -15.59
CA ASP A 6 -1.01 15.54 -14.41
C ASP A 6 -0.61 14.15 -13.90
N SER A 7 -1.38 13.10 -14.22
CA SER A 7 -1.10 11.73 -13.79
C SER A 7 -0.08 11.02 -14.66
N ALA A 8 0.12 11.47 -15.91
CA ALA A 8 1.06 10.86 -16.85
C ALA A 8 2.50 10.84 -16.31
N ARG A 9 2.94 11.91 -15.64
CA ARG A 9 4.29 11.97 -15.03
C ARG A 9 4.48 10.97 -13.87
N TRP A 10 3.38 10.50 -13.26
CA TRP A 10 3.40 9.57 -12.13
C TRP A 10 3.08 8.14 -12.55
N GLN A 11 2.94 7.86 -13.85
CA GLN A 11 2.55 6.54 -14.36
C GLN A 11 3.56 5.44 -13.95
N ARG A 12 4.86 5.78 -13.87
CA ARG A 12 5.91 4.87 -13.36
C ARG A 12 5.72 4.43 -11.90
N TRP A 13 4.84 5.12 -11.17
CA TRP A 13 4.49 4.83 -9.78
C TRP A 13 3.05 4.34 -9.65
N SER A 14 2.44 3.84 -10.74
CA SER A 14 1.13 3.22 -10.69
C SER A 14 1.13 1.98 -9.79
N LEU A 15 -0.05 1.45 -9.47
CA LEU A 15 -0.17 0.21 -8.72
C LEU A 15 0.51 -0.94 -9.44
N GLU A 16 0.36 -1.03 -10.76
CA GLU A 16 0.91 -2.08 -11.60
C GLU A 16 2.44 -2.03 -11.63
N GLU A 17 3.02 -0.85 -11.83
CA GLU A 17 4.49 -0.67 -11.81
C GLU A 17 5.05 -0.92 -10.41
N THR A 18 4.37 -0.45 -9.36
CA THR A 18 4.74 -0.74 -7.97
C THR A 18 4.69 -2.24 -7.67
N ALA A 19 3.69 -2.97 -8.18
CA ALA A 19 3.62 -4.43 -8.05
C ALA A 19 4.85 -5.09 -8.70
N CYS A 20 5.23 -4.64 -9.90
CA CYS A 20 6.40 -5.16 -10.60
C CYS A 20 7.71 -4.90 -9.84
N LEU A 21 7.88 -3.69 -9.28
CA LEU A 21 9.03 -3.34 -8.44
C LEU A 21 9.11 -4.26 -7.21
N LEU A 22 8.00 -4.43 -6.48
CA LEU A 22 7.94 -5.27 -5.29
C LEU A 22 8.18 -6.76 -5.61
N ALA A 23 7.65 -7.26 -6.73
CA ALA A 23 7.87 -8.65 -7.14
C ALA A 23 9.36 -8.95 -7.42
N ARG A 24 10.09 -7.99 -8.00
CA ARG A 24 11.55 -8.10 -8.20
C ARG A 24 12.32 -7.99 -6.88
N ARG A 25 11.87 -7.11 -5.98
CA ARG A 25 12.48 -6.86 -4.67
C ARG A 25 12.35 -8.05 -3.71
N PHE A 26 11.26 -8.80 -3.82
CA PHE A 26 10.94 -9.94 -2.97
C PHE A 26 10.78 -11.22 -3.80
N PRO A 27 11.87 -11.74 -4.40
CA PRO A 27 11.81 -12.92 -5.25
C PRO A 27 11.27 -14.12 -4.47
N GLY A 28 10.37 -14.87 -5.10
CA GLY A 28 9.72 -16.04 -4.48
C GLY A 28 8.65 -15.71 -3.43
N ARG A 29 8.26 -14.43 -3.27
CA ARG A 29 7.13 -14.02 -2.41
C ARG A 29 5.90 -13.69 -3.26
N CYS A 30 4.72 -13.93 -2.71
CA CYS A 30 3.47 -13.45 -3.30
C CYS A 30 3.21 -12.01 -2.83
N VAL A 31 3.08 -11.08 -3.79
CA VAL A 31 2.88 -9.66 -3.53
C VAL A 31 1.40 -9.32 -3.68
N TRP A 32 0.80 -8.75 -2.65
CA TRP A 32 -0.57 -8.25 -2.65
C TRP A 32 -0.56 -6.75 -2.41
N LEU A 33 -1.18 -5.99 -3.33
CA LEU A 33 -1.37 -4.55 -3.16
C LEU A 33 -2.75 -4.26 -2.59
N VAL A 34 -2.78 -3.51 -1.50
CA VAL A 34 -4.01 -3.06 -0.86
C VAL A 34 -4.30 -1.64 -1.31
N ARG A 35 -5.42 -1.45 -2.02
CA ARG A 35 -5.88 -0.12 -2.41
C ARG A 35 -6.60 0.57 -1.26
N ALA A 36 -6.50 1.90 -1.22
CA ALA A 36 -7.34 2.70 -0.34
C ALA A 36 -8.83 2.43 -0.65
N SER A 37 -9.64 2.30 0.39
CA SER A 37 -11.09 2.06 0.25
C SER A 37 -11.83 3.29 -0.30
N ARG A 38 -11.24 4.47 -0.13
CA ARG A 38 -11.77 5.74 -0.62
C ARG A 38 -10.64 6.66 -1.11
N MET A 39 -10.87 7.35 -2.22
CA MET A 39 -10.00 8.41 -2.75
C MET A 39 -10.78 9.72 -2.78
N HIS A 40 -10.55 10.61 -1.81
CA HIS A 40 -11.24 11.91 -1.77
C HIS A 40 -10.57 12.91 -2.73
N LEU A 41 -11.38 13.60 -3.54
CA LEU A 41 -10.95 14.55 -4.57
C LEU A 41 -9.87 14.01 -5.52
N HIS A 42 -9.84 12.68 -5.73
CA HIS A 42 -8.80 11.98 -6.51
C HIS A 42 -7.35 12.23 -6.02
N LYS A 43 -7.16 12.71 -4.79
CA LYS A 43 -5.86 13.10 -4.24
C LYS A 43 -5.56 12.46 -2.89
N PHE A 44 -6.57 12.32 -2.02
CA PHE A 44 -6.37 11.84 -0.67
C PHE A 44 -6.85 10.40 -0.54
N SER A 45 -5.89 9.48 -0.42
CA SER A 45 -6.16 8.08 -0.11
C SER A 45 -6.57 7.91 1.35
N CYS A 46 -7.69 7.25 1.58
CA CYS A 46 -8.21 6.88 2.90
C CYS A 46 -8.33 5.35 2.99
N TYR A 47 -7.66 4.77 3.98
CA TYR A 47 -7.70 3.33 4.27
C TYR A 47 -8.75 3.06 5.37
N ASP A 48 -9.98 3.51 5.13
CA ASP A 48 -11.05 3.56 6.14
C ASP A 48 -11.40 2.18 6.72
N ASN A 49 -11.16 1.10 5.98
CA ASN A 49 -11.34 -0.28 6.47
C ASN A 49 -10.35 -0.68 7.57
N PHE A 50 -9.20 -0.02 7.65
CA PHE A 50 -8.19 -0.23 8.71
C PHE A 50 -8.30 0.87 9.76
N VAL A 51 -8.35 2.12 9.32
CA VAL A 51 -8.35 3.28 10.21
C VAL A 51 -9.27 4.37 9.67
N PRO A 52 -10.28 4.81 10.44
CA PRO A 52 -11.10 5.96 10.08
C PRO A 52 -10.22 7.19 9.84
N SER A 53 -10.56 7.90 8.78
CA SER A 53 -9.82 9.09 8.37
C SER A 53 -10.78 10.22 8.01
N ASN A 54 -10.37 11.46 8.32
CA ASN A 54 -11.10 12.64 7.88
C ASN A 54 -11.08 12.80 6.34
N MET A 55 -11.71 13.83 5.80
CA MET A 55 -11.80 14.05 4.34
C MET A 55 -10.44 14.25 3.65
N PHE A 56 -9.40 14.65 4.39
CA PHE A 56 -8.05 14.81 3.86
C PHE A 56 -7.19 13.55 4.07
N GLY A 57 -7.79 12.46 4.56
CA GLY A 57 -7.10 11.20 4.85
C GLY A 57 -6.19 11.27 6.08
N ALA A 58 -6.39 12.22 7.00
CA ALA A 58 -5.68 12.18 8.28
C ALA A 58 -6.34 11.11 9.17
N PRO A 59 -5.57 10.15 9.70
CA PRO A 59 -6.11 9.02 10.43
C PRO A 59 -6.48 9.40 11.87
N GLU A 60 -7.40 8.64 12.46
CA GLU A 60 -7.65 8.66 13.90
C GLU A 60 -7.26 7.30 14.48
N HIS A 61 -6.09 7.21 15.13
CA HIS A 61 -5.62 5.94 15.69
C HIS A 61 -6.28 5.59 17.03
N ALA A 62 -6.61 4.32 17.25
CA ALA A 62 -7.16 3.83 18.53
C ALA A 62 -6.95 2.31 18.69
N SER A 63 -6.84 1.80 19.92
CA SER A 63 -6.59 0.37 20.20
C SER A 63 -7.80 -0.56 20.01
N GLY A 64 -9.02 -0.02 19.97
CA GLY A 64 -10.27 -0.79 19.87
C GLY A 64 -10.87 -0.85 18.45
N ARG A 65 -10.03 -0.85 17.42
CA ARG A 65 -10.47 -0.92 16.01
C ARG A 65 -10.39 -2.37 15.50
N THR A 66 -10.37 -2.55 14.18
CA THR A 66 -10.49 -3.87 13.53
C THR A 66 -9.46 -4.07 12.39
N ALA A 67 -8.34 -3.35 12.43
CA ALA A 67 -7.30 -3.43 11.40
C ALA A 67 -6.74 -4.84 11.24
N PHE A 68 -6.47 -5.56 12.34
CA PHE A 68 -6.00 -6.94 12.25
C PHE A 68 -7.08 -7.90 11.73
N SER A 69 -8.34 -7.71 12.13
CA SER A 69 -9.47 -8.48 11.60
C SER A 69 -9.63 -8.27 10.08
N HIS A 70 -9.41 -7.04 9.60
CA HIS A 70 -9.45 -6.75 8.18
C HIS A 70 -8.25 -7.35 7.43
N LEU A 71 -7.03 -7.24 7.98
CA LEU A 71 -5.83 -7.90 7.44
C LEU A 71 -6.02 -9.41 7.32
N HIS A 72 -6.52 -10.05 8.37
CA HIS A 72 -6.82 -11.48 8.39
C HIS A 72 -7.80 -11.88 7.28
N ARG A 73 -8.88 -11.12 7.10
CA ARG A 73 -9.87 -11.36 6.03
C ARG A 73 -9.28 -11.18 4.65
N LEU A 74 -8.49 -10.12 4.42
CA LEU A 74 -7.81 -9.90 3.14
C LEU A 74 -6.88 -11.06 2.79
N LEU A 75 -6.04 -11.50 3.72
CA LEU A 75 -5.11 -12.61 3.49
C LEU A 75 -5.83 -13.94 3.30
N SER A 76 -6.90 -14.18 4.06
CA SER A 76 -7.70 -15.40 3.94
C SER A 76 -8.41 -15.47 2.59
N ASN A 77 -9.02 -14.38 2.15
CA ASN A 77 -9.68 -14.30 0.85
C ASN A 77 -8.67 -14.38 -0.29
N ALA A 78 -7.56 -13.66 -0.21
CA ALA A 78 -6.47 -13.73 -1.20
C ALA A 78 -5.93 -15.16 -1.36
N ARG A 79 -5.77 -15.89 -0.24
CA ARG A 79 -5.40 -17.30 -0.27
C ARG A 79 -6.50 -18.16 -0.90
N ALA A 80 -7.76 -17.93 -0.55
CA ALA A 80 -8.88 -18.68 -1.10
C ALA A 80 -9.03 -18.47 -2.61
N GLU A 81 -8.86 -17.24 -3.11
CA GLU A 81 -8.83 -16.92 -4.54
C GLU A 81 -7.67 -17.62 -5.25
N LEU A 82 -6.47 -17.63 -4.64
CA LEU A 82 -5.32 -18.31 -5.22
C LEU A 82 -5.55 -19.83 -5.32
N LEU A 83 -6.21 -20.43 -4.33
CA LEU A 83 -6.59 -21.84 -4.32
C LEU A 83 -7.81 -22.13 -5.21
N GLY A 84 -8.78 -21.23 -5.30
CA GLY A 84 -9.97 -21.35 -6.15
C GLY A 84 -9.63 -21.25 -7.63
N ALA A 85 -8.69 -20.38 -7.98
CA ALA A 85 -8.08 -20.30 -9.31
C ALA A 85 -7.25 -21.53 -9.71
N THR A 86 -7.12 -22.54 -8.85
CA THR A 86 -6.61 -23.89 -9.22
C THR A 86 -7.71 -24.85 -9.65
N ARG A 87 -8.98 -24.55 -9.33
CA ARG A 87 -10.13 -25.45 -9.59
C ARG A 87 -10.91 -25.08 -10.85
N ASP A 88 -11.01 -23.80 -11.20
CA ASP A 88 -11.69 -23.37 -12.44
C ASP A 88 -10.68 -23.08 -13.56
N GLY A 89 -10.41 -24.12 -14.35
CA GLY A 89 -9.89 -24.02 -15.71
C GLY A 89 -10.99 -23.84 -16.77
N SER A 90 -12.22 -23.49 -16.38
CA SER A 90 -13.32 -23.26 -17.32
C SER A 90 -14.21 -22.10 -16.87
N GLU A 91 -14.49 -21.23 -17.84
CA GLU A 91 -15.50 -20.16 -17.84
C GLU A 91 -15.04 -18.78 -17.33
N ALA A 92 -14.55 -17.99 -18.29
CA ALA A 92 -14.52 -16.55 -18.21
C ALA A 92 -15.97 -16.02 -18.08
N GLY A 93 -16.37 -15.69 -16.86
CA GLY A 93 -17.62 -15.01 -16.57
C GLY A 93 -17.53 -13.52 -16.92
N ASP A 94 -18.23 -13.16 -17.98
CA ASP A 94 -18.42 -11.81 -18.53
C ASP A 94 -18.97 -10.84 -17.46
N TRP A 95 -18.19 -9.82 -17.10
CA TRP A 95 -18.63 -8.79 -16.14
C TRP A 95 -19.51 -7.75 -16.85
N HIS A 96 -20.79 -8.05 -17.01
CA HIS A 96 -21.78 -7.06 -17.42
C HIS A 96 -22.13 -6.13 -16.26
N SER A 97 -21.68 -4.87 -16.37
CA SER A 97 -22.11 -3.74 -15.55
C SER A 97 -23.62 -3.52 -15.63
N THR A 98 -24.33 -3.69 -14.53
CA THR A 98 -25.72 -3.21 -14.38
C THR A 98 -25.71 -1.79 -13.83
N ALA A 99 -25.88 -0.82 -14.73
CA ALA A 99 -26.25 0.54 -14.38
C ALA A 99 -27.76 0.72 -14.58
N SER A 100 -28.50 0.85 -13.49
CA SER A 100 -29.92 1.22 -13.50
C SER A 100 -30.02 2.72 -13.21
N GLY A 101 -30.36 3.53 -14.22
CA GLY A 101 -30.86 4.89 -14.03
C GLY A 101 -32.40 4.93 -14.13
N PRO A 102 -33.03 6.07 -13.78
CA PRO A 102 -34.28 6.45 -14.39
C PRO A 102 -34.15 7.74 -15.21
N SER A 103 -34.93 7.71 -16.29
CA SER A 103 -35.11 8.65 -17.41
C SER A 103 -35.63 10.04 -17.03
N GLY A 104 -35.26 11.04 -17.85
CA GLY A 104 -35.93 12.34 -17.94
C GLY A 104 -35.25 13.32 -18.91
N ALA A 105 -35.63 13.29 -20.19
CA ALA A 105 -35.43 14.37 -21.19
C ALA A 105 -36.72 15.24 -21.24
N PRO A 106 -36.84 16.40 -21.98
CA PRO A 106 -36.11 16.84 -23.20
C PRO A 106 -35.95 18.41 -23.32
N PRO A 107 -35.88 19.09 -24.51
CA PRO A 107 -34.97 19.01 -25.67
C PRO A 107 -34.36 20.38 -26.16
N THR A 108 -33.63 20.33 -27.31
CA THR A 108 -33.27 21.39 -28.32
C THR A 108 -31.99 22.22 -28.08
N THR A 109 -31.12 22.60 -29.04
CA THR A 109 -31.03 22.60 -30.53
C THR A 109 -29.55 22.85 -30.93
N ASP A 110 -29.01 22.11 -31.92
CA ASP A 110 -28.56 22.58 -33.27
C ASP A 110 -27.08 23.04 -33.38
N GLY A 111 -26.40 22.73 -34.50
CA GLY A 111 -25.14 23.37 -34.91
C GLY A 111 -23.92 22.53 -35.37
N SER A 112 -24.07 21.72 -36.42
CA SER A 112 -23.15 21.46 -37.58
C SER A 112 -21.60 21.68 -37.58
N ARG A 113 -20.93 20.81 -38.38
CA ARG A 113 -19.63 20.88 -39.15
C ARG A 113 -18.43 20.16 -38.49
N ASP A 114 -17.98 18.99 -38.95
CA ASP A 114 -17.37 18.55 -40.23
C ASP A 114 -15.91 19.02 -40.40
N GLU A 115 -14.95 18.09 -40.33
CA GLU A 115 -13.96 17.80 -41.40
C GLU A 115 -12.87 16.79 -40.96
N THR A 116 -12.36 16.11 -41.99
CA THR A 116 -11.66 14.82 -42.09
C THR A 116 -10.12 14.81 -41.91
N SER A 117 -9.57 13.57 -41.82
CA SER A 117 -8.20 13.12 -42.19
C SER A 117 -7.13 13.22 -41.09
N GLY A 118 -6.26 12.27 -40.76
CA GLY A 118 -5.82 10.96 -41.27
C GLY A 118 -4.61 10.51 -40.40
N PRO A 119 -4.10 9.27 -40.49
CA PRO A 119 -3.31 8.64 -39.42
C PRO A 119 -1.82 8.97 -39.49
N VAL A 120 -1.17 9.18 -38.35
CA VAL A 120 0.31 9.17 -38.24
C VAL A 120 0.73 8.11 -37.24
N VAL A 121 1.32 7.06 -37.80
CA VAL A 121 2.01 5.95 -37.15
C VAL A 121 3.31 6.48 -36.55
N GLY A 122 3.59 6.07 -35.31
CA GLY A 122 4.81 6.38 -34.59
C GLY A 122 4.91 5.47 -33.38
N GLU A 123 5.10 4.19 -33.65
CA GLU A 123 5.43 3.16 -32.66
C GLU A 123 6.79 3.47 -32.05
N ASP A 124 6.83 3.66 -30.73
CA ASP A 124 7.99 3.35 -29.90
C ASP A 124 7.49 2.96 -28.50
N ALA A 125 6.66 1.91 -28.48
CA ALA A 125 6.36 1.18 -27.27
C ALA A 125 7.61 0.39 -26.88
N ARG A 126 8.46 1.00 -26.04
CA ARG A 126 9.53 0.26 -25.35
C ARG A 126 8.88 -0.88 -24.58
N SER A 127 9.09 -2.09 -25.08
CA SER A 127 8.57 -3.32 -24.53
C SER A 127 9.00 -3.44 -23.07
N ALA A 128 8.03 -3.45 -22.16
CA ALA A 128 8.26 -3.90 -20.80
C ALA A 128 8.81 -5.34 -20.85
N PRO A 129 9.75 -5.73 -19.98
CA PRO A 129 10.26 -7.09 -20.00
C PRO A 129 9.11 -8.04 -19.65
N GLU A 130 8.79 -8.96 -20.57
CA GLU A 130 7.93 -10.10 -20.29
C GLU A 130 8.58 -10.94 -19.20
N LEU A 131 8.23 -10.67 -17.93
CA LEU A 131 8.34 -11.65 -16.87
C LEU A 131 7.48 -12.84 -17.32
N SER A 132 8.08 -14.01 -17.53
CA SER A 132 7.39 -15.23 -17.94
C SER A 132 6.39 -15.66 -16.86
N ASN A 133 5.19 -15.07 -16.91
CA ASN A 133 4.13 -15.20 -15.91
C ASN A 133 3.66 -16.65 -15.72
N VAL A 134 3.89 -17.52 -16.70
CA VAL A 134 3.38 -18.89 -16.70
C VAL A 134 4.01 -19.74 -15.59
N ASP A 135 5.33 -19.69 -15.42
CA ASP A 135 6.03 -20.48 -14.39
C ASP A 135 5.77 -19.94 -12.98
N SER A 136 5.65 -18.62 -12.83
CA SER A 136 5.34 -17.99 -11.55
C SER A 136 3.94 -18.33 -11.07
N VAL A 137 2.96 -18.33 -11.98
CA VAL A 137 1.58 -18.73 -11.67
C VAL A 137 1.49 -20.23 -11.40
N ALA A 138 2.21 -21.07 -12.15
CA ALA A 138 2.26 -22.51 -11.91
C ALA A 138 2.88 -22.83 -10.53
N LEU A 139 3.95 -22.14 -10.13
CA LEU A 139 4.58 -22.29 -8.83
C LEU A 139 3.65 -21.84 -7.69
N LEU A 140 2.95 -20.71 -7.84
CA LEU A 140 1.97 -20.22 -6.86
C LEU A 140 0.79 -21.18 -6.66
N ARG A 141 0.48 -22.00 -7.66
CA ARG A 141 -0.57 -23.03 -7.63
C ARG A 141 -0.08 -24.38 -7.11
N SER A 142 1.22 -24.55 -6.85
CA SER A 142 1.79 -25.81 -6.38
C SER A 142 1.50 -26.05 -4.90
N GLU A 143 1.19 -27.29 -4.52
CA GLU A 143 1.01 -27.71 -3.12
C GLU A 143 2.27 -27.45 -2.27
N GLU A 144 3.47 -27.48 -2.86
CA GLU A 144 4.73 -27.10 -2.21
C GLU A 144 4.76 -25.63 -1.76
N PHE A 145 4.08 -24.73 -2.48
CA PHE A 145 3.96 -23.33 -2.09
C PHE A 145 3.05 -23.16 -0.86
N PHE A 146 2.11 -24.07 -0.63
CA PHE A 146 1.17 -24.04 0.51
C PHE A 146 1.64 -24.85 1.73
N SER A 147 2.63 -25.74 1.57
CA SER A 147 3.12 -26.61 2.66
C SER A 147 4.14 -25.94 3.59
N ARG A 148 4.67 -24.77 3.24
CA ARG A 148 5.67 -24.04 4.04
C ARG A 148 5.02 -23.07 5.03
N PRO A 149 5.57 -22.88 6.25
CA PRO A 149 5.18 -21.79 7.15
C PRO A 149 5.27 -20.46 6.42
N ARG A 150 4.16 -19.73 6.30
CA ARG A 150 4.12 -18.47 5.58
C ARG A 150 4.43 -17.33 6.53
N THR A 151 5.52 -16.61 6.26
CA THR A 151 5.78 -15.33 6.90
C THR A 151 5.12 -14.21 6.10
N VAL A 152 4.69 -13.18 6.78
CA VAL A 152 4.08 -11.97 6.23
C VAL A 152 5.06 -10.81 6.41
N THR A 153 5.27 -10.09 5.33
CA THR A 153 5.97 -8.80 5.32
C THR A 153 4.96 -7.73 5.01
N LEU A 154 4.86 -6.71 5.85
CA LEU A 154 3.96 -5.57 5.65
C LEU A 154 4.77 -4.35 5.19
N VAL A 155 4.33 -3.72 4.12
CA VAL A 155 4.97 -2.53 3.56
C VAL A 155 3.94 -1.40 3.51
N GLY A 156 4.20 -0.33 4.25
CA GLY A 156 3.44 0.90 4.20
C GLY A 156 4.25 1.94 3.45
N PHE A 157 3.72 2.44 2.34
CA PHE A 157 4.32 3.57 1.62
C PHE A 157 3.43 4.81 1.71
N SER A 158 4.03 5.97 2.00
CA SER A 158 3.32 7.25 2.07
C SER A 158 2.14 7.18 3.04
N LYS A 159 0.90 7.36 2.55
CA LYS A 159 -0.33 7.18 3.32
C LYS A 159 -0.57 5.74 3.79
N GLY A 160 0.02 4.72 3.17
CA GLY A 160 -0.05 3.34 3.65
C GLY A 160 0.53 3.14 5.05
N CYS A 161 1.46 4.01 5.48
CA CYS A 161 2.03 3.98 6.84
C CYS A 161 0.98 4.18 7.93
N VAL A 162 -0.15 4.84 7.65
CA VAL A 162 -1.24 4.98 8.63
C VAL A 162 -1.86 3.62 8.97
N VAL A 163 -1.87 2.67 8.03
CA VAL A 163 -2.35 1.31 8.29
C VAL A 163 -1.39 0.60 9.25
N LEU A 164 -0.08 0.72 9.02
CA LEU A 164 0.92 0.12 9.92
C LEU A 164 0.81 0.72 11.32
N ASN A 165 0.71 2.04 11.43
CA ASN A 165 0.53 2.72 12.71
C ASN A 165 -0.72 2.20 13.44
N GLN A 166 -1.83 2.01 12.72
CA GLN A 166 -3.04 1.47 13.30
C GLN A 166 -2.85 0.03 13.83
N LEU A 167 -2.18 -0.83 13.06
CA LEU A 167 -1.87 -2.20 13.50
C LEU A 167 -1.08 -2.20 14.81
N LEU A 168 -0.12 -1.29 15.00
CA LEU A 168 0.64 -1.18 16.25
C LEU A 168 -0.25 -0.93 17.47
N TYR A 169 -1.29 -0.10 17.36
CA TYR A 169 -2.22 0.18 18.47
C TYR A 169 -3.13 -1.01 18.82
N GLU A 170 -3.39 -1.91 17.87
CA GLU A 170 -4.22 -3.10 18.05
C GLU A 170 -3.42 -4.36 18.37
N LEU A 171 -2.09 -4.32 18.25
CA LEU A 171 -1.23 -5.50 18.27
C LEU A 171 -1.42 -6.36 19.52
N ALA A 172 -1.43 -5.74 20.71
CA ALA A 172 -1.62 -6.46 21.96
C ALA A 172 -2.96 -7.21 22.03
N ALA A 173 -4.04 -6.58 21.57
CA ALA A 173 -5.35 -7.19 21.54
C ALA A 173 -5.41 -8.33 20.52
N ALA A 174 -4.82 -8.12 19.34
CA ALA A 174 -4.77 -9.12 18.27
C ALA A 174 -3.93 -10.35 18.64
N GLN A 175 -2.87 -10.19 19.44
CA GLN A 175 -2.09 -11.31 19.97
C GLN A 175 -2.90 -12.17 20.95
N GLY A 176 -3.80 -11.56 21.72
CA GLY A 176 -4.68 -12.26 22.66
C GLY A 176 -5.90 -12.94 22.01
N ASP A 177 -6.23 -12.61 20.77
CA ASP A 177 -7.35 -13.19 20.03
C ASP A 177 -6.92 -14.49 19.32
N ALA A 178 -7.54 -15.62 19.65
CA ALA A 178 -7.19 -16.92 19.09
C ALA A 178 -7.34 -17.01 17.55
N THR A 179 -8.23 -16.21 16.97
CA THR A 179 -8.44 -16.13 15.52
C THR A 179 -7.34 -15.31 14.85
N LEU A 180 -6.86 -14.24 15.50
CA LEU A 180 -5.90 -13.31 14.92
C LEU A 180 -4.44 -13.65 15.26
N ALA A 181 -4.19 -14.33 16.38
CA ALA A 181 -2.85 -14.71 16.81
C ALA A 181 -2.02 -15.42 15.71
N PRO A 182 -2.59 -16.31 14.86
CA PRO A 182 -1.84 -16.90 13.76
C PRO A 182 -1.34 -15.88 12.73
N VAL A 183 -2.16 -14.91 12.33
CA VAL A 183 -1.75 -13.88 11.36
C VAL A 183 -0.75 -12.92 11.99
N VAL A 184 -0.93 -12.57 13.27
CA VAL A 184 0.00 -11.71 13.99
C VAL A 184 1.37 -12.38 14.09
N GLY A 185 1.43 -13.65 14.51
CA GLY A 185 2.67 -14.41 14.63
C GLY A 185 3.34 -14.73 13.28
N ALA A 186 2.62 -14.58 12.17
CA ALA A 186 3.19 -14.70 10.83
C ALA A 186 3.93 -13.42 10.38
N VAL A 187 3.60 -12.24 10.94
CA VAL A 187 4.28 -10.99 10.59
C VAL A 187 5.71 -11.02 11.12
N ARG A 188 6.69 -10.88 10.23
CA ARG A 188 8.13 -10.87 10.60
C ARG A 188 8.82 -9.56 10.28
N ASP A 189 8.34 -8.85 9.28
CA ASP A 189 8.95 -7.62 8.81
C ASP A 189 7.90 -6.55 8.60
N MET A 190 8.19 -5.34 9.04
CA MET A 190 7.38 -4.15 8.76
C MET A 190 8.24 -3.01 8.22
N TYR A 191 7.84 -2.48 7.06
CA TYR A 191 8.52 -1.40 6.35
C TYR A 191 7.68 -0.13 6.37
N TRP A 192 8.21 0.94 6.99
CA TRP A 192 7.68 2.29 6.82
C TRP A 192 8.50 3.00 5.75
N LEU A 193 7.88 3.23 4.59
CA LEU A 193 8.46 3.91 3.45
C LEU A 193 7.88 5.31 3.33
N ASP A 194 8.67 6.29 3.77
CA ASP A 194 8.42 7.72 3.64
C ASP A 194 7.01 8.15 4.09
N GLY A 195 6.64 7.72 5.31
CA GLY A 195 5.33 7.95 5.88
C GLY A 195 4.99 9.43 6.03
N GLY A 196 3.78 9.79 5.60
CA GLY A 196 3.28 11.17 5.68
C GLY A 196 1.77 11.26 5.48
N HIS A 197 1.15 12.24 6.13
CA HIS A 197 -0.25 12.58 5.93
C HIS A 197 -0.53 14.07 6.18
N SER A 198 -1.75 14.49 5.85
CA SER A 198 -2.27 15.85 5.97
C SER A 198 -2.68 16.26 7.39
N GLY A 199 -2.42 15.41 8.39
CA GLY A 199 -2.69 15.71 9.80
C GLY A 199 -1.48 16.35 10.45
N GLY A 200 -1.69 17.01 11.60
CA GLY A 200 -0.64 17.77 12.30
C GLY A 200 0.17 16.99 13.34
N ARG A 201 -0.06 15.68 13.47
CA ARG A 201 0.56 14.78 14.46
C ARG A 201 0.30 13.32 14.10
N ASP A 202 0.88 12.40 14.86
CA ASP A 202 0.63 10.95 14.80
C ASP A 202 1.03 10.35 13.43
N THR A 203 1.99 10.97 12.75
CA THR A 203 2.58 10.44 11.51
C THR A 203 3.46 9.22 11.80
N TRP A 204 4.13 9.22 12.95
CA TRP A 204 4.83 8.06 13.49
C TRP A 204 4.33 7.74 14.90
N VAL A 205 4.23 6.45 15.22
CA VAL A 205 3.79 6.01 16.55
C VAL A 205 4.85 6.37 17.59
N THR A 206 4.48 7.13 18.62
CA THR A 206 5.40 7.48 19.72
C THR A 206 4.99 6.88 21.06
N CYS A 207 3.92 6.09 21.08
CA CYS A 207 3.40 5.40 22.25
C CYS A 207 4.33 4.23 22.63
N SER A 208 4.98 4.34 23.79
CA SER A 208 5.94 3.34 24.27
C SER A 208 5.33 1.94 24.44
N ASP A 209 4.07 1.84 24.86
CA ASP A 209 3.42 0.54 25.02
C ASP A 209 3.20 -0.15 23.67
N ALA A 210 2.74 0.58 22.65
CA ALA A 210 2.57 0.02 21.31
C ALA A 210 3.92 -0.43 20.70
N LEU A 211 4.98 0.36 20.89
CA LEU A 211 6.33 0.02 20.40
C LEU A 211 6.97 -1.14 21.17
N ARG A 212 6.73 -1.24 22.48
CA ARG A 212 7.15 -2.40 23.30
C ARG A 212 6.48 -3.68 22.80
N GLN A 213 5.20 -3.60 22.45
CA GLN A 213 4.48 -4.76 21.92
C GLN A 213 4.98 -5.17 20.55
N LEU A 214 5.33 -4.20 19.69
CA LEU A 214 5.98 -4.50 18.41
C LEU A 214 7.31 -5.25 18.61
N HIS A 215 8.14 -4.79 19.54
CA HIS A 215 9.37 -5.48 19.90
C HIS A 215 9.11 -6.90 20.42
N THR A 216 8.17 -7.05 21.36
CA THR A 216 7.83 -8.34 21.99
C THR A 216 7.25 -9.33 20.97
N ALA A 217 6.58 -8.84 19.93
CA ALA A 217 6.10 -9.66 18.82
C ALA A 217 7.23 -10.22 17.92
N GLY A 218 8.48 -9.76 18.09
CA GLY A 218 9.63 -10.23 17.32
C GLY A 218 9.57 -9.80 15.85
N VAL A 219 9.07 -8.59 15.58
CA VAL A 219 8.97 -8.01 14.25
C VAL A 219 10.19 -7.12 13.98
N ASP A 220 10.87 -7.38 12.86
CA ASP A 220 11.97 -6.54 12.39
C ASP A 220 11.41 -5.26 11.73
N VAL A 221 11.94 -4.10 12.13
CA VAL A 221 11.45 -2.79 11.71
C VAL A 221 12.41 -2.17 10.70
N ARG A 222 11.87 -1.73 9.57
CA ARG A 222 12.65 -1.10 8.50
C ARG A 222 12.06 0.25 8.16
N VAL A 223 12.86 1.29 8.31
CA VAL A 223 12.46 2.68 8.16
C VAL A 223 13.27 3.30 7.04
N HIS A 224 12.59 3.64 5.96
CA HIS A 224 13.18 4.33 4.82
C HIS A 224 12.44 5.65 4.68
N VAL A 225 13.16 6.77 4.75
CA VAL A 225 12.56 8.11 4.67
C VAL A 225 13.33 9.00 3.72
N THR A 226 12.73 10.08 3.28
CA THR A 226 13.37 11.13 2.48
C THR A 226 13.31 12.47 3.19
N PRO A 227 14.22 13.42 2.88
CA PRO A 227 14.12 14.80 3.35
C PRO A 227 12.79 15.48 3.03
N TYR A 228 12.06 15.01 2.01
CA TYR A 228 10.73 15.53 1.67
C TYR A 228 9.70 15.34 2.79
N GLN A 229 9.79 14.25 3.58
CA GLN A 229 8.91 14.06 4.74
C GLN A 229 9.56 14.54 6.04
N VAL A 230 10.76 14.06 6.37
CA VAL A 230 11.33 14.22 7.72
C VAL A 230 12.06 15.54 7.93
N CYS A 231 12.44 16.25 6.86
CA CYS A 231 13.14 17.53 6.93
C CYS A 231 12.28 18.73 6.49
N ASP A 232 10.97 18.55 6.30
CA ASP A 232 10.06 19.64 5.95
C ASP A 232 9.88 20.60 7.15
N PRO A 233 10.31 21.88 7.05
CA PRO A 233 10.19 22.84 8.15
C PRO A 233 8.74 23.17 8.51
N MET A 234 7.82 23.10 7.53
CA MET A 234 6.39 23.33 7.76
C MET A 234 5.70 22.14 8.43
N ARG A 235 6.32 20.96 8.36
CA ARG A 235 5.83 19.70 8.94
C ARG A 235 6.86 19.06 9.88
N ALA A 236 7.56 19.90 10.66
CA ALA A 236 8.68 19.48 11.49
C ALA A 236 8.33 18.40 12.54
N TRP A 237 7.05 18.16 12.86
CA TRP A 237 6.64 17.06 13.72
C TRP A 237 6.97 15.69 13.11
N ILE A 238 6.91 15.53 11.78
CA ILE A 238 7.14 14.25 11.10
C ILE A 238 8.54 13.71 11.45
N GLY A 239 9.58 14.52 11.27
CA GLY A 239 10.95 14.14 11.64
C GLY A 239 11.20 14.05 13.15
N LYS A 240 10.43 14.77 13.98
CA LYS A 240 10.52 14.64 15.45
C LYS A 240 9.91 13.31 15.92
N GLU A 241 8.73 12.97 15.43
CA GLU A 241 8.03 11.71 15.75
C GLU A 241 8.80 10.51 15.21
N GLN A 242 9.33 10.59 13.99
CA GLN A 242 10.14 9.53 13.39
C GLN A 242 11.39 9.21 14.23
N ARG A 243 12.16 10.23 14.63
CA ARG A 243 13.32 10.02 15.53
C ARG A 243 12.92 9.40 16.87
N LYS A 244 11.78 9.82 17.42
CA LYS A 244 11.26 9.25 18.67
C LYS A 244 10.82 7.79 18.48
N PHE A 245 10.19 7.44 17.36
CA PHE A 245 9.84 6.08 17.00
C PHE A 245 11.09 5.16 16.98
N ILE A 246 12.16 5.60 16.32
CA ILE A 246 13.45 4.88 16.29
C ILE A 246 14.05 4.75 17.69
N SER A 247 14.18 5.87 18.43
CA SER A 247 14.78 5.89 19.77
C SER A 247 14.09 4.90 20.72
N VAL A 248 12.76 4.94 20.78
CA VAL A 248 12.00 4.08 21.69
C VAL A 248 12.11 2.60 21.32
N LEU A 249 12.15 2.26 20.02
CA LEU A 249 12.36 0.89 19.59
C LEU A 249 13.78 0.39 19.94
N GLN A 250 14.79 1.23 19.76
CA GLN A 250 16.17 0.92 20.14
C GLN A 250 16.32 0.75 21.65
N GLU A 251 15.63 1.56 22.46
CA GLU A 251 15.59 1.43 23.93
C GLU A 251 15.02 0.08 24.38
N PHE A 252 14.06 -0.48 23.64
CA PHE A 252 13.55 -1.84 23.90
C PHE A 252 14.43 -2.95 23.31
N GLY A 253 15.49 -2.63 22.57
CA GLY A 253 16.35 -3.62 21.92
C GLY A 253 15.73 -4.25 20.66
N ALA A 254 14.81 -3.55 19.99
CA ALA A 254 14.25 -4.02 18.73
C ALA A 254 15.28 -3.96 17.58
N THR A 255 15.17 -4.90 16.64
CA THR A 255 15.91 -4.86 15.37
C THR A 255 15.33 -3.75 14.49
N VAL A 256 16.01 -2.61 14.41
CA VAL A 256 15.59 -1.46 13.60
C VAL A 256 16.67 -1.11 12.60
N THR A 257 16.27 -0.99 11.33
CA THR A 257 17.11 -0.43 10.26
C THR A 257 16.53 0.92 9.84
N GLU A 258 17.37 1.95 9.77
CA GLU A 258 16.99 3.30 9.35
C GLU A 258 17.87 3.74 8.18
N GLN A 259 17.24 4.27 7.13
CA GLN A 259 17.94 4.88 6.01
C GLN A 259 17.22 6.16 5.56
N ILE A 260 17.97 7.25 5.50
CA ILE A 260 17.52 8.49 4.87
C ILE A 260 18.03 8.49 3.42
N HIS A 261 17.11 8.50 2.45
CA HIS A 261 17.42 8.47 1.02
C HIS A 261 17.52 9.87 0.46
N PHE A 262 18.40 10.04 -0.54
CA PHE A 262 18.52 11.30 -1.31
C PHE A 262 18.87 12.54 -0.46
N GLU A 263 19.62 12.37 0.63
CA GLU A 263 20.01 13.46 1.56
C GLU A 263 20.72 14.63 0.89
N LYS A 264 21.44 14.37 -0.21
CA LYS A 264 22.20 15.37 -0.97
C LYS A 264 21.38 16.05 -2.07
N GLU A 265 20.15 15.60 -2.30
CA GLU A 265 19.25 16.15 -3.31
C GLU A 265 18.24 17.11 -2.68
N ALA A 266 17.68 18.02 -3.46
CA ALA A 266 16.59 18.89 -2.99
C ALA A 266 15.33 18.05 -2.67
N SER A 267 14.68 18.34 -1.55
CA SER A 267 13.41 17.73 -1.17
C SER A 267 12.37 17.87 -2.28
N SER A 268 11.82 16.75 -2.76
CA SER A 268 10.85 16.73 -3.84
C SER A 268 9.87 15.56 -3.72
N LEU A 269 8.70 15.71 -4.33
CA LEU A 269 7.73 14.62 -4.44
C LEU A 269 8.26 13.48 -5.32
N GLU A 270 9.18 13.74 -6.25
CA GLU A 270 9.84 12.68 -7.01
C GLU A 270 10.72 11.81 -6.11
N ASN A 271 11.47 12.40 -5.18
CA ASN A 271 12.26 11.64 -4.20
C ASN A 271 11.38 10.78 -3.30
N HIS A 272 10.22 11.32 -2.89
CA HIS A 272 9.21 10.58 -2.13
C HIS A 272 8.81 9.28 -2.84
N PHE A 273 8.56 9.30 -4.15
CA PHE A 273 8.22 8.08 -4.90
C PHE A 273 9.44 7.21 -5.25
N ARG A 274 10.58 7.82 -5.59
CA ARG A 274 11.85 7.10 -5.90
C ARG A 274 12.32 6.19 -4.77
N ILE A 275 11.86 6.40 -3.54
CA ILE A 275 12.15 5.47 -2.44
C ILE A 275 11.68 4.04 -2.74
N LEU A 276 10.60 3.85 -3.51
CA LEU A 276 10.06 2.54 -3.89
C LEU A 276 11.04 1.69 -4.71
N GLU A 277 12.02 2.32 -5.37
CA GLU A 277 13.07 1.65 -6.13
C GLU A 277 14.33 1.38 -5.30
N ASN A 278 14.53 2.09 -4.18
CA ASN A 278 15.82 2.18 -3.50
C ASN A 278 15.81 1.64 -2.06
N PHE A 279 14.63 1.32 -1.52
CA PHE A 279 14.51 0.78 -0.18
C PHE A 279 14.99 -0.66 -0.10
#